data_AF-A0A1H3NHB7-F1
#
_entry.id   AF-A0A1H3NHB7-F1
#
_cell.length_a   1.000
_cell.length_b   1.000
_cell.length_c   1.000
_cell.angle_alpha   90.00
_cell.angle_beta   90.00
_cell.angle_gamma   90.00
#
_symmetry.space_group_name_H-M   'P 1'
#
loop_
_entity.id
_entity.type
_entity.pdbx_description
1 polymer ?
#
loop_
_entity_poly.entity_id
_entity_poly.type
_entity_poly.pdbx_seq_one_letter_code
_entity_poly.pdbx_strand_id
1 'polypeptide(L)'
;MQYTDVALPLGCAWSSPFAKWQGTLAEVPSLKLAVAVTARALADRGLDPTAFDGVVLGCTVPQKDIFYGAPTLAARLGATGLSGPMIAQACATSVAALHSAAGAVAAGAGPQLVVATDRVSNGPTLSWPAPSSMGGAPVTSHWVLDSFARDPWADAGMLAAAEVVVGEMGATRDELDDLTALRWEQYAASLADDRAFQRRYQVPVQIPSRKGVLTLDADEGIRPRTRDGIGALPPAAAGALHTFASQTHPADGCAGAVVTTAERARAMSGEGIVRILGVGFARVAPRACLPKIGGLVGDAGRMLRTDEIPDELWELIQPVLPAGGHQGRPWNDHRLTLEAIIWRYRTGSPWRDLPDHFGAWQSVWERHRRWSDDGTYVRMFAAVRAAAPERDEQLRNLLSVDS
;
A
#
# COMPACT_ATOMS: atom_id res chain seq x y z
N MET A 1 11.91 2.85 8.19
CA MET A 1 13.12 3.69 8.25
C MET A 1 12.70 5.11 8.56
N GLN A 2 13.34 5.80 9.50
CA GLN A 2 13.11 7.23 9.76
C GLN A 2 14.13 8.05 8.96
N TYR A 3 13.70 9.19 8.42
CA TYR A 3 14.56 10.11 7.68
C TYR A 3 14.62 11.46 8.41
N THR A 4 15.82 12.00 8.53
CA THR A 4 16.05 13.30 9.20
C THR A 4 16.00 14.47 8.22
N ASP A 5 16.59 14.29 7.03
CA ASP A 5 16.72 15.34 6.00
C ASP A 5 16.34 14.85 4.59
N VAL A 6 15.07 14.46 4.43
CA VAL A 6 14.49 14.12 3.13
C VAL A 6 13.17 14.87 2.95
N ALA A 7 13.01 15.51 1.79
CA ALA A 7 11.84 16.31 1.46
C ALA A 7 11.53 16.33 -0.04
N LEU A 8 10.30 16.69 -0.36
CA LEU A 8 9.86 17.12 -1.68
C LEU A 8 9.70 18.65 -1.65
N PRO A 9 10.17 19.38 -2.68
CA PRO A 9 9.76 20.76 -2.87
C PRO A 9 8.23 20.83 -3.08
N LEU A 10 7.53 21.72 -2.38
CA LEU A 10 6.08 21.90 -2.61
C LEU A 10 5.84 22.28 -4.07
N GLY A 11 4.81 21.69 -4.67
CA GLY A 11 4.51 21.87 -6.10
C GLY A 11 5.36 20.99 -7.04
N CYS A 12 6.48 20.40 -6.60
CA CYS A 12 7.33 19.53 -7.41
C CYS A 12 6.91 18.04 -7.37
N ALA A 13 5.62 17.80 -7.18
CA ALA A 13 4.96 16.53 -7.47
C ALA A 13 3.86 16.78 -8.49
N TRP A 14 3.66 15.82 -9.39
CA TRP A 14 2.69 15.93 -10.48
C TRP A 14 2.05 14.59 -10.82
N SER A 15 0.93 14.66 -11.51
CA SER A 15 0.22 13.51 -12.08
C SER A 15 -0.26 13.83 -13.47
N SER A 16 -0.37 12.86 -14.36
CA SER A 16 -1.30 12.96 -15.49
C SER A 16 -2.74 12.82 -14.98
N PRO A 17 -3.75 13.20 -15.76
CA PRO A 17 -5.04 12.56 -15.63
C PRO A 17 -4.93 11.06 -15.89
N PHE A 18 -5.76 10.28 -15.21
CA PHE A 18 -5.84 8.83 -15.39
C PHE A 18 -6.90 8.49 -16.41
N ALA A 19 -6.52 7.75 -17.45
CA ALA A 19 -7.46 7.22 -18.41
C ALA A 19 -8.07 5.92 -17.90
N LYS A 20 -9.38 5.74 -18.06
CA LYS A 20 -10.04 4.47 -17.77
C LYS A 20 -9.42 3.35 -18.62
N TRP A 21 -9.55 2.10 -18.15
CA TRP A 21 -9.15 0.94 -18.93
C TRP A 21 -9.77 0.94 -20.34
N GLN A 22 -8.95 0.66 -21.36
CA GLN A 22 -9.31 0.72 -22.78
C GLN A 22 -9.79 2.13 -23.21
N GLY A 23 -9.37 3.18 -22.49
CA GLY A 23 -9.69 4.59 -22.75
C GLY A 23 -8.70 5.28 -23.69
N THR A 24 -8.58 6.60 -23.56
CA THR A 24 -7.79 7.44 -24.48
C THR A 24 -6.32 7.03 -24.54
N LEU A 25 -5.73 6.57 -23.43
CA LEU A 25 -4.32 6.20 -23.35
C LEU A 25 -4.02 4.74 -23.70
N ALA A 26 -5.01 3.95 -24.13
CA ALA A 26 -4.88 2.50 -24.28
C ALA A 26 -3.76 2.04 -25.23
N GLU A 27 -3.45 2.85 -26.24
CA GLU A 27 -2.42 2.57 -27.25
C GLU A 27 -1.12 3.38 -27.03
N VAL A 28 -1.04 4.20 -25.98
CA VAL A 28 0.12 5.05 -25.70
C VAL A 28 1.11 4.27 -24.85
N PRO A 29 2.37 4.04 -25.26
CA PRO A 29 3.35 3.38 -24.40
C PRO A 29 3.58 4.15 -23.09
N SER A 30 3.66 3.48 -21.94
CA SER A 30 3.81 4.17 -20.63
C SER A 30 5.08 5.01 -20.53
N LEU A 31 6.17 4.58 -21.17
CA LEU A 31 7.38 5.42 -21.26
C LEU A 31 7.16 6.67 -22.11
N LYS A 32 6.32 6.61 -23.16
CA LYS A 32 5.97 7.80 -23.96
C LYS A 32 5.11 8.76 -23.14
N LEU A 33 4.14 8.23 -22.39
CA LEU A 33 3.33 9.00 -21.45
C LEU A 33 4.20 9.67 -20.37
N ALA A 34 5.10 8.90 -19.75
CA ALA A 34 6.02 9.39 -18.73
C ALA A 34 6.90 10.51 -19.22
N VAL A 35 7.48 10.38 -20.43
CA VAL A 35 8.28 11.44 -21.04
C VAL A 35 7.44 12.69 -21.27
N ALA A 36 6.26 12.57 -21.89
CA ALA A 36 5.43 13.73 -22.21
C ALA A 36 4.99 14.50 -20.96
N VAL A 37 4.49 13.78 -19.94
CA VAL A 37 3.99 14.36 -18.70
C VAL A 37 5.14 14.93 -17.87
N THR A 38 6.24 14.19 -17.72
CA THR A 38 7.39 14.62 -16.90
C THR A 38 8.13 15.78 -17.55
N ALA A 39 8.38 15.75 -18.86
CA ALA A 39 9.04 16.86 -19.55
C ALA A 39 8.24 18.16 -19.40
N ARG A 40 6.90 18.08 -19.54
CA ARG A 40 6.02 19.24 -19.33
C ARG A 40 6.04 19.71 -17.89
N ALA A 41 5.93 18.78 -16.93
CA ALA A 41 5.96 19.09 -15.51
C ALA A 41 7.25 19.81 -15.08
N LEU A 42 8.40 19.34 -15.57
CA LEU A 42 9.71 19.94 -15.31
C LEU A 42 9.83 21.32 -15.97
N ALA A 43 9.41 21.45 -17.24
CA ALA A 43 9.43 22.71 -17.96
C ALA A 43 8.55 23.79 -17.30
N ASP A 44 7.32 23.45 -16.91
CA ASP A 44 6.39 24.37 -16.23
C ASP A 44 6.95 24.86 -14.87
N ARG A 45 7.91 24.12 -14.29
CA ARG A 45 8.60 24.42 -13.02
C ARG A 45 10.01 24.99 -13.21
N GLY A 46 10.46 25.18 -14.44
CA GLY A 46 11.82 25.65 -14.73
C GLY A 46 12.92 24.70 -14.26
N LEU A 47 12.64 23.40 -14.18
CA LEU A 47 13.60 22.38 -13.72
C LEU A 47 14.30 21.72 -14.92
N ASP A 48 15.64 21.72 -14.88
CA ASP A 48 16.47 21.04 -15.86
C ASP A 48 16.58 19.54 -15.52
N PRO A 49 16.15 18.62 -16.42
CA PRO A 49 16.32 17.17 -16.22
C PRO A 49 17.77 16.73 -15.98
N THR A 50 18.76 17.49 -16.43
CA THR A 50 20.19 17.18 -16.23
C THR A 50 20.72 17.53 -14.83
N ALA A 51 19.93 18.25 -14.03
CA ALA A 51 20.30 18.67 -12.67
C ALA A 51 20.00 17.61 -11.58
N PHE A 52 19.44 16.46 -11.96
CA PHE A 52 19.21 15.34 -11.05
C PHE A 52 20.43 14.41 -11.00
N ASP A 53 20.66 13.78 -9.85
CA ASP A 53 21.75 12.82 -9.64
C ASP A 53 21.30 11.37 -9.87
N GLY A 54 19.99 11.12 -9.83
CA GLY A 54 19.42 9.80 -10.12
C GLY A 54 17.95 9.87 -10.52
N VAL A 55 17.48 8.77 -11.13
CA VAL A 55 16.06 8.58 -11.47
C VAL A 55 15.57 7.22 -10.99
N VAL A 56 14.39 7.20 -10.37
CA VAL A 56 13.69 5.97 -9.98
C VAL A 56 12.45 5.83 -10.85
N LEU A 57 12.38 4.76 -11.65
CA LEU A 57 11.22 4.44 -12.48
C LEU A 57 10.35 3.38 -11.82
N GLY A 58 9.12 3.72 -11.45
CA GLY A 58 8.09 2.76 -11.06
C GLY A 58 7.31 2.26 -12.26
N CYS A 59 7.26 0.95 -12.51
CA CYS A 59 6.49 0.35 -13.61
C CYS A 59 6.18 -1.12 -13.30
N THR A 60 4.95 -1.59 -13.50
CA THR A 60 4.56 -2.99 -13.23
C THR A 60 4.16 -3.78 -14.47
N VAL A 61 3.64 -3.14 -15.52
CA VAL A 61 3.30 -3.83 -16.78
C VAL A 61 4.44 -3.71 -17.80
N PRO A 62 5.07 -4.82 -18.21
CA PRO A 62 6.15 -4.78 -19.20
C PRO A 62 5.61 -4.33 -20.56
N GLN A 63 6.39 -3.52 -21.26
CA GLN A 63 6.04 -2.95 -22.56
C GLN A 63 7.25 -3.00 -23.50
N LYS A 64 7.02 -2.69 -24.78
CA LYS A 64 8.11 -2.59 -25.76
C LYS A 64 9.15 -1.58 -25.27
N ASP A 65 10.42 -1.92 -25.45
CA ASP A 65 11.59 -1.12 -25.08
C ASP A 65 11.76 -0.85 -23.57
N ILE A 66 11.06 -1.59 -22.71
CA ILE A 66 11.14 -1.39 -21.25
C ILE A 66 12.46 -1.88 -20.65
N PHE A 67 13.24 -2.71 -21.36
CA PHE A 67 14.43 -3.39 -20.81
C PHE A 67 15.40 -2.46 -20.06
N TYR A 68 15.71 -1.29 -20.63
CA TYR A 68 16.59 -0.31 -19.99
C TYR A 68 15.85 0.69 -19.10
N GLY A 69 14.52 0.74 -19.11
CA GLY A 69 13.72 1.46 -18.12
C GLY A 69 14.12 2.91 -17.84
N ALA A 70 14.65 3.13 -16.63
CA ALA A 70 15.09 4.42 -16.10
C ALA A 70 16.08 5.15 -17.03
N PRO A 71 17.20 4.53 -17.48
CA PRO A 71 18.03 5.06 -18.55
C PRO A 71 17.28 5.48 -19.82
N THR A 72 16.31 4.69 -20.30
CA THR A 72 15.50 5.04 -21.48
C THR A 72 14.66 6.30 -21.24
N LEU A 73 14.04 6.41 -20.06
CA LEU A 73 13.29 7.59 -19.66
C LEU A 73 14.21 8.82 -19.60
N ALA A 74 15.34 8.71 -18.90
CA ALA A 74 16.32 9.78 -18.76
C ALA A 74 16.83 10.29 -20.12
N ALA A 75 17.24 9.39 -21.01
CA ALA A 75 17.71 9.76 -22.34
C ALA A 75 16.63 10.48 -23.16
N ARG A 76 15.36 10.05 -23.06
CA ARG A 76 14.22 10.70 -23.74
C ARG A 76 13.81 12.04 -23.11
N LEU A 77 14.20 12.30 -21.87
CA LEU A 77 14.07 13.62 -21.22
C LEU A 77 15.27 14.54 -21.52
N GLY A 78 16.29 14.08 -22.25
CA GLY A 78 17.51 14.84 -22.52
C GLY A 78 18.58 14.74 -21.43
N ALA A 79 18.34 13.97 -20.36
CA ALA A 79 19.29 13.74 -19.27
C ALA A 79 20.22 12.54 -19.56
N THR A 80 20.98 12.61 -20.64
CA THR A 80 21.91 11.53 -21.03
C THR A 80 22.98 11.35 -19.96
N GLY A 81 23.07 10.15 -19.36
CA GLY A 81 23.98 9.84 -18.25
C GLY A 81 23.26 9.64 -16.91
N LEU A 82 22.03 10.12 -16.78
CA LEU A 82 21.18 9.87 -15.62
C LEU A 82 20.66 8.43 -15.64
N SER A 83 20.69 7.76 -14.49
CA SER A 83 20.25 6.37 -14.34
C SER A 83 19.71 6.12 -12.93
N GLY A 84 19.20 4.92 -12.73
CA GLY A 84 18.77 4.42 -11.43
C GLY A 84 17.85 3.21 -11.60
N PRO A 85 17.21 2.76 -10.51
CA PRO A 85 16.45 1.51 -10.53
C PRO A 85 15.11 1.65 -11.25
N MET A 86 14.69 0.55 -11.89
CA MET A 86 13.28 0.30 -12.16
C MET A 86 12.71 -0.56 -11.03
N ILE A 87 11.62 -0.10 -10.42
CA ILE A 87 10.99 -0.77 -9.28
C ILE A 87 9.58 -1.21 -9.67
N ALA A 88 9.25 -2.45 -9.31
CA ALA A 88 7.92 -3.02 -9.42
C ALA A 88 7.57 -3.69 -8.08
N GLN A 89 6.49 -3.24 -7.45
CA GLN A 89 5.94 -3.82 -6.22
C GLN A 89 4.41 -3.75 -6.22
N ALA A 90 3.81 -4.21 -7.32
CA ALA A 90 2.36 -4.15 -7.56
C ALA A 90 1.80 -2.74 -7.24
N CYS A 91 0.69 -2.65 -6.52
CA CYS A 91 0.06 -1.37 -6.15
C CYS A 91 0.95 -0.48 -5.26
N ALA A 92 1.97 -1.03 -4.59
CA ALA A 92 2.88 -0.28 -3.72
C ALA A 92 4.09 0.33 -4.46
N THR A 93 4.14 0.22 -5.79
CA THR A 93 5.28 0.63 -6.62
C THR A 93 5.69 2.09 -6.44
N SER A 94 4.74 3.03 -6.38
CA SER A 94 5.05 4.46 -6.19
C SER A 94 5.68 4.74 -4.82
N VAL A 95 5.19 4.08 -3.77
CA VAL A 95 5.75 4.19 -2.42
C VAL A 95 7.16 3.57 -2.36
N ALA A 96 7.36 2.42 -2.99
CA ALA A 96 8.67 1.78 -3.11
C ALA A 96 9.67 2.65 -3.90
N ALA A 97 9.21 3.34 -4.94
CA ALA A 97 10.00 4.29 -5.70
C ALA A 97 10.44 5.49 -4.85
N LEU A 98 9.50 6.11 -4.11
CA LEU A 98 9.82 7.17 -3.15
C LEU A 98 10.78 6.70 -2.06
N HIS A 99 10.61 5.47 -1.55
CA HIS A 99 11.51 4.89 -0.55
C HIS A 99 12.95 4.77 -1.06
N SER A 100 13.12 4.29 -2.30
CA SER A 100 14.43 4.16 -2.94
C SER A 100 15.10 5.53 -3.12
N ALA A 101 14.36 6.52 -3.62
CA ALA A 101 14.87 7.89 -3.77
C ALA A 101 15.22 8.53 -2.43
N ALA A 102 14.35 8.39 -1.43
CA ALA A 102 14.60 8.87 -0.07
C ALA A 102 15.85 8.22 0.56
N GLY A 103 16.05 6.92 0.33
CA GLY A 103 17.25 6.20 0.75
C GLY A 103 18.52 6.76 0.10
N ALA A 104 18.50 7.04 -1.21
CA ALA A 104 19.63 7.64 -1.92
C ALA A 104 19.98 9.04 -1.38
N VAL A 105 18.97 9.90 -1.21
CA VAL A 105 19.17 11.25 -0.63
C VAL A 105 19.71 11.17 0.80
N ALA A 106 19.15 10.29 1.63
CA ALA A 106 19.62 10.08 3.01
C ALA A 106 21.06 9.55 3.07
N ALA A 107 21.51 8.83 2.03
CA ALA A 107 22.89 8.37 1.87
C ALA A 107 23.83 9.43 1.27
N GLY A 108 23.34 10.65 1.01
CA GLY A 108 24.15 11.77 0.53
C GLY A 108 24.07 12.04 -0.98
N ALA A 109 23.23 11.33 -1.73
CA ALA A 109 22.98 11.66 -3.14
C ALA A 109 22.28 13.02 -3.27
N GLY A 110 22.48 13.71 -4.40
CA GLY A 110 21.72 14.90 -4.75
C GLY A 110 20.27 14.61 -5.14
N PRO A 111 19.58 15.59 -5.75
CA PRO A 111 18.18 15.48 -6.12
C PRO A 111 17.87 14.24 -6.96
N GLN A 112 16.79 13.54 -6.60
CA GLN A 112 16.31 12.34 -7.28
C GLN A 112 15.00 12.64 -7.99
N LEU A 113 14.90 12.20 -9.24
CA LEU A 113 13.66 12.22 -10.01
C LEU A 113 12.91 10.90 -9.81
N VAL A 114 11.69 10.94 -9.29
CA VAL A 114 10.82 9.76 -9.18
C VAL A 114 9.73 9.85 -10.23
N VAL A 115 9.57 8.81 -11.05
CA VAL A 115 8.49 8.71 -12.05
C VAL A 115 7.86 7.34 -11.97
N ALA A 116 6.57 7.27 -11.69
CA ALA A 116 5.78 6.05 -11.74
C ALA A 116 4.82 6.13 -12.92
N THR A 117 4.84 5.14 -13.81
CA THR A 117 3.98 5.10 -14.99
C THR A 117 3.54 3.68 -15.26
N ASP A 118 2.30 3.50 -15.65
CA ASP A 118 1.80 2.19 -16.03
C ASP A 118 0.70 2.25 -17.07
N ARG A 119 0.49 1.13 -17.75
CA ARG A 119 -0.60 0.94 -18.69
C ARG A 119 -1.11 -0.49 -18.61
N VAL A 120 -2.26 -0.62 -17.99
CA VAL A 120 -3.00 -1.87 -17.85
C VAL A 120 -3.84 -2.15 -19.10
N SER A 121 -4.21 -1.11 -19.85
CA SER A 121 -4.81 -1.25 -21.17
C SER A 121 -3.88 -1.96 -22.13
N ASN A 122 -4.43 -2.93 -22.86
CA ASN A 122 -3.71 -3.71 -23.86
C ASN A 122 -2.37 -4.24 -23.31
N GLY A 123 -2.39 -4.72 -22.06
CA GLY A 123 -1.27 -5.40 -21.43
C GLY A 123 -0.82 -6.60 -22.27
N PRO A 124 0.48 -6.95 -22.24
CA PRO A 124 1.01 -7.96 -23.15
C PRO A 124 0.53 -9.36 -22.79
N THR A 125 0.36 -10.18 -23.83
CA THR A 125 0.46 -11.64 -23.69
C THR A 125 1.91 -12.03 -23.89
N LEU A 126 2.52 -12.60 -22.85
CA LEU A 126 3.86 -13.15 -22.91
C LEU A 126 3.80 -14.58 -23.46
N SER A 127 4.79 -14.96 -24.26
CA SER A 127 4.91 -16.28 -24.87
C SER A 127 6.34 -16.79 -24.72
N TRP A 128 6.51 -17.92 -24.04
CA TRP A 128 7.79 -18.58 -23.84
C TRP A 128 7.88 -19.84 -24.70
N PRO A 129 8.98 -20.05 -25.45
CA PRO A 129 9.20 -21.30 -26.15
C PRO A 129 9.18 -22.49 -25.19
N ALA A 130 8.45 -23.54 -25.55
CA ALA A 130 8.43 -24.81 -24.82
C ALA A 130 8.49 -25.99 -25.80
N PRO A 131 9.68 -26.29 -26.36
CA PRO A 131 9.83 -27.35 -27.36
C PRO A 131 9.42 -28.74 -26.87
N SER A 132 9.40 -28.96 -25.54
CA SER A 132 8.97 -30.20 -24.90
C SER A 132 7.45 -30.35 -24.79
N SER A 133 6.67 -29.29 -25.02
CA SER A 133 5.22 -29.38 -25.07
C SER A 133 4.76 -30.19 -26.28
N MET A 134 3.55 -30.76 -26.21
CA MET A 134 2.91 -31.41 -27.36
C MET A 134 2.90 -30.45 -28.56
N GLY A 135 3.52 -30.87 -29.67
CA GLY A 135 3.64 -30.07 -30.89
C GLY A 135 4.54 -28.83 -30.77
N GLY A 136 5.36 -28.71 -29.72
CA GLY A 136 6.19 -27.53 -29.47
C GLY A 136 5.39 -26.28 -29.09
N ALA A 137 4.14 -26.45 -28.63
CA ALA A 137 3.28 -25.33 -28.26
C ALA A 137 3.91 -24.48 -27.13
N PRO A 138 3.94 -23.15 -27.27
CA PRO A 138 4.54 -22.26 -26.27
C PRO A 138 3.67 -22.19 -25.01
N VAL A 139 4.30 -21.84 -23.89
CA VAL A 139 3.59 -21.42 -22.68
C VAL A 139 3.24 -19.95 -22.84
N THR A 140 2.00 -19.56 -22.54
CA THR A 140 1.55 -18.17 -22.64
C THR A 140 0.95 -17.67 -21.35
N SER A 141 1.01 -16.36 -21.11
CA SER A 141 0.35 -15.69 -19.99
C SER A 141 -0.12 -14.29 -20.38
N HIS A 142 -1.33 -13.93 -19.97
CA HIS A 142 -1.87 -12.59 -20.05
C HIS A 142 -1.44 -11.79 -18.83
N TRP A 143 -0.38 -10.98 -18.96
CA TRP A 143 0.30 -10.36 -17.82
C TRP A 143 -0.64 -9.67 -16.83
N VAL A 144 -1.58 -8.87 -17.32
CA VAL A 144 -2.49 -8.10 -16.45
C VAL A 144 -3.63 -8.98 -15.92
N LEU A 145 -4.32 -9.70 -16.80
CA LEU A 145 -5.52 -10.46 -16.44
C LEU A 145 -5.20 -11.63 -15.50
N ASP A 146 -4.14 -12.39 -15.81
CA ASP A 146 -3.73 -13.52 -14.97
C ASP A 146 -3.28 -13.02 -13.59
N SER A 147 -2.51 -11.92 -13.53
CA SER A 147 -2.08 -11.33 -12.24
C SER A 147 -3.25 -10.79 -11.41
N PHE A 148 -4.31 -10.27 -12.04
CA PHE A 148 -5.49 -9.78 -11.31
C PHE A 148 -6.39 -10.92 -10.83
N ALA A 149 -6.44 -12.01 -11.59
CA ALA A 149 -7.26 -13.18 -11.29
C ALA A 149 -6.66 -14.05 -10.18
N ARG A 150 -5.34 -14.03 -10.01
CA ARG A 150 -4.64 -14.96 -9.13
C ARG A 150 -3.49 -14.31 -8.37
N ASP A 151 -3.73 -14.06 -7.09
CA ASP A 151 -2.65 -13.83 -6.13
C ASP A 151 -1.73 -15.06 -6.03
N PRO A 152 -0.39 -14.90 -6.00
CA PRO A 152 0.54 -16.02 -5.99
C PRO A 152 0.49 -16.92 -4.74
N TRP A 153 -0.16 -16.48 -3.66
CA TRP A 153 -0.22 -17.22 -2.39
C TRP A 153 -1.65 -17.63 -2.04
N ALA A 154 -2.63 -16.75 -2.26
CA ALA A 154 -4.03 -17.00 -1.96
C ALA A 154 -4.78 -17.73 -3.09
N ASP A 155 -4.18 -17.83 -4.29
CA ASP A 155 -4.79 -18.42 -5.49
C ASP A 155 -6.18 -17.84 -5.83
N ALA A 156 -6.38 -16.56 -5.48
CA ALA A 156 -7.64 -15.84 -5.66
C ALA A 156 -7.39 -14.40 -6.11
N GLY A 157 -8.39 -13.80 -6.75
CA GLY A 157 -8.30 -12.43 -7.25
C GLY A 157 -8.47 -11.38 -6.16
N MET A 158 -8.12 -10.13 -6.49
CA MET A 158 -8.15 -9.01 -5.53
C MET A 158 -9.55 -8.72 -4.96
N LEU A 159 -10.62 -8.94 -5.73
CA LEU A 159 -11.99 -8.80 -5.23
C LEU A 159 -12.30 -9.82 -4.13
N ALA A 160 -11.89 -11.07 -4.31
CA ALA A 160 -12.09 -12.11 -3.29
C ALA A 160 -11.35 -11.75 -2.00
N ALA A 161 -10.16 -11.17 -2.11
CA ALA A 161 -9.42 -10.70 -0.96
C ALA A 161 -10.10 -9.51 -0.26
N ALA A 162 -10.72 -8.58 -1.02
CA ALA A 162 -11.55 -7.52 -0.45
C ALA A 162 -12.78 -8.07 0.29
N GLU A 163 -13.41 -9.13 -0.23
CA GLU A 163 -14.53 -9.82 0.44
C GLU A 163 -14.12 -10.48 1.78
N VAL A 164 -12.92 -11.08 1.83
CA VAL A 164 -12.37 -11.62 3.08
C VAL A 164 -12.20 -10.49 4.11
N VAL A 165 -11.65 -9.34 3.70
CA VAL A 165 -11.43 -8.20 4.60
C VAL A 165 -12.74 -7.67 5.18
N VAL A 166 -13.77 -7.48 4.35
CA VAL A 166 -15.06 -6.98 4.87
C VAL A 166 -15.75 -7.99 5.78
N GLY A 167 -15.63 -9.29 5.50
CA GLY A 167 -16.10 -10.34 6.39
C GLY A 167 -15.39 -10.34 7.75
N GLU A 168 -14.07 -10.19 7.78
CA GLU A 168 -13.28 -10.11 9.01
C GLU A 168 -13.54 -8.84 9.82
N MET A 169 -13.81 -7.72 9.14
CA MET A 169 -14.17 -6.46 9.79
C MET A 169 -15.59 -6.46 10.34
N GLY A 170 -16.44 -7.41 9.92
CA GLY A 170 -17.88 -7.34 10.14
C GLY A 170 -18.53 -6.15 9.42
N ALA A 171 -17.87 -5.64 8.37
CA ALA A 171 -18.34 -4.49 7.62
C ALA A 171 -19.57 -4.86 6.80
N THR A 172 -20.50 -3.92 6.72
CA THR A 172 -21.77 -4.07 6.02
C THR A 172 -21.70 -3.48 4.62
N ARG A 173 -22.63 -3.91 3.77
CA ARG A 173 -22.83 -3.28 2.46
C ARG A 173 -23.09 -1.76 2.58
N ASP A 174 -23.80 -1.36 3.62
CA ASP A 174 -24.19 0.03 3.85
C ASP A 174 -22.95 0.91 4.06
N GLU A 175 -22.03 0.46 4.92
CA GLU A 175 -20.76 1.15 5.20
C GLU A 175 -19.84 1.23 3.98
N LEU A 176 -19.81 0.19 3.13
CA LEU A 176 -19.02 0.22 1.88
C LEU A 176 -19.56 1.26 0.90
N ASP A 177 -20.87 1.36 0.79
CA ASP A 177 -21.50 2.34 -0.09
C ASP A 177 -21.36 3.77 0.47
N ASP A 178 -21.46 3.95 1.79
CA ASP A 178 -21.22 5.25 2.46
C ASP A 178 -19.77 5.72 2.22
N LEU A 179 -18.79 4.83 2.38
CA LEU A 179 -17.40 5.14 2.04
C LEU A 179 -17.25 5.51 0.56
N THR A 180 -17.94 4.80 -0.34
CA THR A 180 -17.91 5.08 -1.78
C THR A 180 -18.50 6.47 -2.09
N ALA A 181 -19.61 6.83 -1.46
CA ALA A 181 -20.24 8.14 -1.60
C ALA A 181 -19.33 9.26 -1.05
N LEU A 182 -18.72 9.06 0.12
CA LEU A 182 -17.76 10.00 0.70
C LEU A 182 -16.56 10.25 -0.23
N ARG A 183 -16.00 9.20 -0.84
CA ARG A 183 -14.88 9.35 -1.80
C ARG A 183 -15.30 10.12 -3.05
N TRP A 184 -16.53 9.92 -3.51
CA TRP A 184 -17.08 10.71 -4.60
C TRP A 184 -17.27 12.17 -4.22
N GLU A 185 -17.78 12.49 -3.04
CA GLU A 185 -17.91 13.87 -2.56
C GLU A 185 -16.55 14.58 -2.49
N GLN A 186 -15.52 13.91 -1.98
CA GLN A 186 -14.14 14.41 -1.98
C GLN A 186 -13.63 14.69 -3.40
N TYR A 187 -13.87 13.77 -4.34
CA TYR A 187 -13.50 13.96 -5.73
C TYR A 187 -14.28 15.13 -6.35
N ALA A 188 -15.60 15.19 -6.17
CA ALA A 188 -16.45 16.25 -6.69
C ALA A 188 -16.05 17.63 -6.16
N ALA A 189 -15.71 17.74 -4.88
CA ALA A 189 -15.17 18.97 -4.30
C ALA A 189 -13.85 19.39 -4.96
N SER A 190 -12.99 18.42 -5.33
CA SER A 190 -11.74 18.71 -6.05
C SER A 190 -11.95 19.27 -7.47
N LEU A 191 -13.16 19.13 -8.03
CA LEU A 191 -13.53 19.64 -9.36
C LEU A 191 -14.05 21.09 -9.34
N ALA A 192 -14.27 21.69 -8.17
CA ALA A 192 -14.75 23.06 -8.04
C ALA A 192 -13.83 24.07 -8.73
N ASP A 193 -14.39 25.23 -9.10
CA ASP A 193 -13.67 26.35 -9.72
C ASP A 193 -12.85 25.94 -10.95
N ASP A 194 -13.46 25.19 -11.87
CA ASP A 194 -12.79 24.59 -13.02
C ASP A 194 -11.55 23.77 -12.61
N ARG A 195 -11.73 22.93 -11.58
CA ARG A 195 -10.70 22.02 -11.06
C ARG A 195 -9.46 22.75 -10.55
N ALA A 196 -9.63 23.93 -9.95
CA ALA A 196 -8.54 24.77 -9.45
C ALA A 196 -7.59 24.02 -8.49
N PHE A 197 -8.11 23.06 -7.72
CA PHE A 197 -7.29 22.20 -6.88
C PHE A 197 -6.45 21.21 -7.70
N GLN A 198 -7.07 20.45 -8.61
CA GLN A 198 -6.38 19.44 -9.42
C GLN A 198 -5.32 20.05 -10.33
N ARG A 199 -5.61 21.22 -10.93
CA ARG A 199 -4.69 21.93 -11.83
C ARG A 199 -3.35 22.32 -11.19
N ARG A 200 -3.23 22.27 -9.86
CA ARG A 200 -1.96 22.52 -9.14
C ARG A 200 -0.92 21.41 -9.35
N TYR A 201 -1.36 20.18 -9.56
CA TYR A 201 -0.49 19.00 -9.71
C TYR A 201 -0.75 18.20 -10.99
N GLN A 202 -1.94 18.32 -11.58
CA GLN A 202 -2.32 17.56 -12.76
C GLN A 202 -1.80 18.25 -14.02
N VAL A 203 -0.95 17.53 -14.75
CA VAL A 203 -0.32 17.95 -16.01
C VAL A 203 -1.08 17.30 -17.17
N PRO A 204 -1.74 18.07 -18.04
CA PRO A 204 -2.45 17.54 -19.19
C PRO A 204 -1.57 16.68 -20.09
N VAL A 205 -2.13 15.58 -20.61
CA VAL A 205 -1.41 14.75 -21.59
C VAL A 205 -1.60 15.36 -22.97
N GLN A 206 -0.50 15.69 -23.64
CA GLN A 206 -0.48 16.14 -25.03
C GLN A 206 0.58 15.34 -25.79
N ILE A 207 0.14 14.40 -26.63
CA ILE A 207 1.04 13.48 -27.31
C ILE A 207 0.79 13.49 -28.81
N PRO A 208 1.79 13.81 -29.65
CA PRO A 208 1.68 13.67 -31.09
C PRO A 208 1.31 12.24 -31.50
N SER A 209 0.31 12.14 -32.38
CA SER A 209 -0.23 10.91 -32.94
C SER A 209 -0.41 11.06 -34.46
N ARG A 210 -0.70 9.95 -35.16
CA ARG A 210 -0.97 9.99 -36.61
C ARG A 210 -2.20 10.82 -36.99
N LYS A 211 -3.15 11.01 -36.05
CA LYS A 211 -4.42 11.72 -36.26
C LYS A 211 -4.41 13.15 -35.69
N GLY A 212 -3.24 13.70 -35.39
CA GLY A 212 -3.08 14.98 -34.70
C GLY A 212 -2.53 14.81 -33.29
N VAL A 213 -2.89 15.69 -32.37
CA VAL A 213 -2.42 15.62 -30.96
C VAL A 213 -3.46 14.90 -30.12
N LEU A 214 -3.07 13.77 -29.51
CA LEU A 214 -3.87 13.14 -28.47
C LEU A 214 -3.84 14.04 -27.24
N THR A 215 -5.02 14.39 -26.73
CA THR A 215 -5.18 15.24 -25.55
C THR A 215 -5.97 14.51 -24.47
N LEU A 216 -5.55 14.68 -23.23
CA LEU A 216 -6.30 14.25 -22.06
C LEU A 216 -6.09 15.28 -20.95
N ASP A 217 -7.16 16.02 -20.62
CA ASP A 217 -7.09 17.14 -19.69
C ASP A 217 -7.69 16.82 -18.31
N ALA A 218 -8.45 15.72 -18.17
CA ALA A 218 -9.16 15.30 -16.96
C ALA A 218 -9.24 13.77 -16.88
N ASP A 219 -9.50 13.22 -15.69
CA ASP A 219 -9.62 11.77 -15.51
C ASP A 219 -10.81 11.21 -16.31
N GLU A 220 -10.67 10.01 -16.85
CA GLU A 220 -11.74 9.31 -17.57
C GLU A 220 -12.37 8.20 -16.73
N GLY A 221 -13.59 7.82 -17.09
CA GLY A 221 -14.29 6.69 -16.44
C GLY A 221 -14.88 7.01 -15.09
N ILE A 222 -14.73 8.26 -14.63
CA ILE A 222 -15.37 8.73 -13.40
C ILE A 222 -16.86 8.91 -13.64
N ARG A 223 -17.67 8.35 -12.73
CA ARG A 223 -19.14 8.47 -12.74
C ARG A 223 -19.61 8.95 -11.36
N PRO A 224 -20.67 9.76 -11.29
CA PRO A 224 -21.25 10.13 -10.01
C PRO A 224 -21.59 8.92 -9.15
N ARG A 225 -21.21 8.96 -7.87
CA ARG A 225 -21.51 7.92 -6.89
C ARG A 225 -22.37 8.52 -5.77
N THR A 226 -23.64 8.78 -6.08
CA THR A 226 -24.63 9.18 -5.07
C THR A 226 -25.11 7.95 -4.31
N ARG A 227 -25.52 8.13 -3.04
CA ARG A 227 -25.96 7.01 -2.19
C ARG A 227 -27.04 6.14 -2.84
N ASP A 228 -28.08 6.78 -3.37
CA ASP A 228 -29.19 6.12 -4.07
C ASP A 228 -28.71 5.34 -5.30
N GLY A 229 -27.79 5.93 -6.07
CA GLY A 229 -27.25 5.30 -7.28
C GLY A 229 -26.36 4.09 -6.98
N ILE A 230 -25.64 4.10 -5.86
CA ILE A 230 -24.78 2.99 -5.44
C ILE A 230 -25.63 1.83 -4.89
N GLY A 231 -26.61 2.12 -4.04
CA GLY A 231 -27.44 1.11 -3.36
C GLY A 231 -28.23 0.22 -4.33
N ALA A 232 -28.58 0.74 -5.51
CA ALA A 232 -29.28 -0.01 -6.55
C ALA A 232 -28.38 -1.01 -7.33
N LEU A 233 -27.05 -0.98 -7.13
CA LEU A 233 -26.14 -1.84 -7.89
C LEU A 233 -26.07 -3.26 -7.33
N PRO A 234 -26.07 -4.28 -8.21
CA PRO A 234 -25.88 -5.66 -7.79
C PRO A 234 -24.46 -5.88 -7.24
N PRO A 235 -24.28 -6.89 -6.37
CA PRO A 235 -22.97 -7.41 -6.01
C PRO A 235 -22.08 -7.69 -7.23
N ALA A 236 -20.78 -7.44 -7.07
CA ALA A 236 -19.78 -7.67 -8.10
C ALA A 236 -19.54 -9.16 -8.41
N ALA A 237 -19.84 -10.03 -7.45
CA ALA A 237 -19.83 -11.48 -7.57
C ALA A 237 -20.94 -12.07 -6.69
N ALA A 238 -21.27 -13.35 -6.90
CA ALA A 238 -22.26 -14.04 -6.09
C ALA A 238 -21.81 -14.07 -4.61
N GLY A 239 -22.65 -13.57 -3.70
CA GLY A 239 -22.36 -13.49 -2.26
C GLY A 239 -21.42 -12.36 -1.84
N ALA A 240 -20.97 -11.52 -2.77
CA ALA A 240 -20.10 -10.38 -2.46
C ALA A 240 -20.88 -9.20 -1.85
N LEU A 241 -20.23 -8.45 -0.96
CA LEU A 241 -20.70 -7.16 -0.50
C LEU A 241 -20.27 -6.03 -1.43
N HIS A 242 -19.10 -6.12 -2.08
CA HIS A 242 -18.66 -5.09 -3.01
C HIS A 242 -19.50 -5.08 -4.29
N THR A 243 -19.60 -3.89 -4.91
CA THR A 243 -20.22 -3.69 -6.23
C THR A 243 -19.20 -3.11 -7.20
N PHE A 244 -19.60 -2.92 -8.46
CA PHE A 244 -18.80 -2.16 -9.42
C PHE A 244 -18.64 -0.67 -9.06
N ALA A 245 -19.39 -0.13 -8.09
CA ALA A 245 -19.19 1.23 -7.61
C ALA A 245 -18.12 1.33 -6.52
N SER A 246 -18.03 0.31 -5.64
CA SER A 246 -17.04 0.28 -4.56
C SER A 246 -15.67 -0.29 -4.97
N GLN A 247 -15.53 -0.69 -6.23
CA GLN A 247 -14.26 -1.11 -6.81
C GLN A 247 -13.56 0.05 -7.53
N THR A 248 -12.24 0.09 -7.40
CA THR A 248 -11.41 0.85 -8.33
C THR A 248 -11.41 0.17 -9.70
N HIS A 249 -11.36 0.95 -10.78
CA HIS A 249 -11.20 0.39 -12.12
C HIS A 249 -9.73 0.48 -12.54
N PRO A 250 -9.22 -0.46 -13.36
CA PRO A 250 -7.88 -0.36 -13.92
C PRO A 250 -7.77 0.94 -14.74
N ALA A 251 -6.62 1.60 -14.66
CA ALA A 251 -6.38 2.87 -15.33
C ALA A 251 -4.95 2.98 -15.84
N ASP A 252 -4.77 3.81 -16.86
CA ASP A 252 -3.46 4.14 -17.43
C ASP A 252 -3.09 5.55 -16.99
N GLY A 253 -1.85 5.74 -16.54
CA GLY A 253 -1.44 7.02 -15.97
C GLY A 253 0.03 7.11 -15.64
N CYS A 254 0.45 8.32 -15.28
CA CYS A 254 1.80 8.65 -14.85
C CYS A 254 1.75 9.63 -13.68
N ALA A 255 2.65 9.48 -12.73
CA ALA A 255 2.90 10.46 -11.68
C ALA A 255 4.41 10.62 -11.47
N GLY A 256 4.82 11.76 -10.93
CA GLY A 256 6.22 11.99 -10.61
C GLY A 256 6.41 12.97 -9.47
N ALA A 257 7.62 12.96 -8.92
CA ALA A 257 8.02 13.83 -7.84
C ALA A 257 9.53 14.06 -7.84
N VAL A 258 9.96 15.18 -7.27
CA VAL A 258 11.35 15.44 -6.92
C VAL A 258 11.58 15.14 -5.45
N VAL A 259 12.58 14.31 -5.14
CA VAL A 259 13.00 14.02 -3.77
C VAL A 259 14.41 14.54 -3.55
N THR A 260 14.63 15.34 -2.51
CA THR A 260 15.93 15.95 -2.20
C THR A 260 16.03 16.30 -0.71
N THR A 261 17.06 17.02 -0.29
CA THR A 261 17.21 17.50 1.09
C THR A 261 16.25 18.65 1.38
N ALA A 262 15.96 18.93 2.65
CA ALA A 262 15.06 20.03 3.01
C ALA A 262 15.59 21.39 2.55
N GLU A 263 16.91 21.59 2.55
CA GLU A 263 17.55 22.81 2.06
C GLU A 263 17.31 23.02 0.56
N ARG A 264 17.65 22.01 -0.26
CA ARG A 264 17.45 22.08 -1.72
C ARG A 264 15.97 22.20 -2.07
N ALA A 265 15.09 21.49 -1.36
CA ALA A 265 13.66 21.59 -1.58
C ALA A 265 13.10 23.01 -1.33
N ARG A 266 13.63 23.73 -0.34
CA ARG A 266 13.26 25.15 -0.12
C ARG A 266 13.77 26.03 -1.26
N ALA A 267 15.00 25.81 -1.72
CA ALA A 267 15.58 26.56 -2.83
C ALA A 267 14.81 26.36 -4.15
N MET A 268 14.23 25.15 -4.37
CA MET A 268 13.47 24.84 -5.58
C MET A 268 12.03 25.35 -5.58
N SER A 269 11.35 25.37 -4.42
CA SER A 269 9.89 25.64 -4.35
C SER A 269 9.52 27.08 -4.03
N GLY A 270 10.35 27.81 -3.27
CA GLY A 270 10.04 29.17 -2.80
C GLY A 270 8.86 29.30 -1.82
N GLU A 271 7.92 28.34 -1.79
CA GLU A 271 6.69 28.38 -0.99
C GLU A 271 6.73 27.46 0.25
N GLY A 272 7.32 26.26 0.14
CA GLY A 272 7.31 25.29 1.22
C GLY A 272 7.84 23.91 0.83
N ILE A 273 7.90 22.99 1.78
CA ILE A 273 8.39 21.63 1.54
C ILE A 273 7.47 20.59 2.19
N VAL A 274 7.48 19.38 1.65
CA VAL A 274 6.87 18.20 2.27
C VAL A 274 7.98 17.30 2.77
N ARG A 275 8.12 17.11 4.09
CA ARG A 275 9.15 16.23 4.66
C ARG A 275 8.71 14.77 4.60
N ILE A 276 9.57 13.89 4.09
CA ILE A 276 9.39 12.44 4.24
C ILE A 276 9.96 12.08 5.61
N LEU A 277 9.11 11.78 6.60
CA LEU A 277 9.56 11.44 7.96
C LEU A 277 9.99 9.97 8.08
N GLY A 278 9.38 9.10 7.27
CA GLY A 278 9.71 7.69 7.25
C GLY A 278 8.87 6.92 6.23
N VAL A 279 9.36 5.74 5.88
CA VAL A 279 8.61 4.75 5.08
C VAL A 279 8.69 3.40 5.78
N GLY A 280 7.58 2.67 5.76
CA GLY A 280 7.45 1.33 6.33
C GLY A 280 6.76 0.38 5.35
N PHE A 281 7.23 -0.86 5.31
CA PHE A 281 6.58 -1.96 4.62
C PHE A 281 6.28 -3.03 5.67
N ALA A 282 5.05 -3.53 5.67
CA ALA A 282 4.63 -4.64 6.51
C ALA A 282 4.16 -5.78 5.61
N ARG A 283 4.38 -7.01 6.07
CA ARG A 283 3.79 -8.20 5.47
C ARG A 283 2.65 -8.63 6.37
N VAL A 284 1.57 -9.07 5.76
CA VAL A 284 0.47 -9.75 6.45
C VAL A 284 0.36 -11.13 5.82
N ALA A 285 -0.25 -12.10 6.52
CA ALA A 285 -0.59 -13.39 5.92
C ALA A 285 -1.26 -13.16 4.55
N PRO A 286 -1.14 -14.07 3.55
CA PRO A 286 -1.74 -13.90 2.23
C PRO A 286 -3.24 -13.67 2.34
N ARG A 287 -3.55 -12.38 2.39
CA ARG A 287 -4.79 -11.69 2.68
C ARG A 287 -4.49 -10.31 2.11
N ALA A 288 -5.26 -9.81 1.16
CA ALA A 288 -4.95 -8.50 0.60
C ALA A 288 -4.95 -7.44 1.72
N CYS A 289 -3.85 -6.67 1.80
CA CYS A 289 -3.55 -5.44 2.56
C CYS A 289 -4.76 -4.76 3.27
N LEU A 290 -4.77 -4.31 4.54
CA LEU A 290 -3.78 -3.75 5.50
C LEU A 290 -4.40 -3.74 6.95
N PRO A 291 -3.70 -3.28 8.02
CA PRO A 291 -3.86 -3.69 9.42
C PRO A 291 -4.89 -2.93 10.27
N LYS A 292 -5.28 -3.58 11.37
CA LYS A 292 -6.05 -3.06 12.50
C LYS A 292 -5.20 -2.06 13.30
N ILE A 293 -5.49 -0.76 13.19
CA ILE A 293 -5.15 0.25 14.21
C ILE A 293 -6.39 1.11 14.45
N GLY A 294 -7.11 0.81 15.54
CA GLY A 294 -7.96 1.75 16.29
C GLY A 294 -9.33 2.12 15.71
N GLY A 295 -10.39 1.60 16.34
CA GLY A 295 -11.65 2.34 16.48
C GLY A 295 -12.93 1.57 16.17
N LEU A 296 -13.47 0.88 17.17
CA LEU A 296 -14.92 0.91 17.39
C LEU A 296 -15.14 1.45 18.79
N VAL A 297 -15.46 2.74 18.85
CA VAL A 297 -16.20 3.35 19.96
C VAL A 297 -17.64 2.87 19.78
N GLY A 298 -18.04 1.89 20.59
CA GLY A 298 -19.45 1.63 20.89
C GLY A 298 -19.81 2.38 22.16
N ASP A 299 -20.70 3.36 22.06
CA ASP A 299 -21.10 4.19 23.18
C ASP A 299 -22.11 3.44 24.05
N ALA A 300 -21.60 2.68 25.03
CA ALA A 300 -22.18 2.43 26.35
C ALA A 300 -21.32 1.39 27.10
N GLY A 301 -20.25 1.85 27.77
CA GLY A 301 -19.55 1.00 28.74
C GLY A 301 -18.07 1.32 28.98
N ARG A 302 -17.78 2.52 29.49
CA ARG A 302 -16.52 2.91 30.18
C ARG A 302 -15.19 2.53 29.52
N MET A 303 -14.53 3.56 28.98
CA MET A 303 -13.08 3.68 28.92
C MET A 303 -12.47 3.41 30.32
N LEU A 304 -11.71 2.32 30.48
CA LEU A 304 -10.92 2.04 31.68
C LEU A 304 -9.49 1.62 31.33
N ARG A 305 -8.56 2.09 32.15
CA ARG A 305 -7.10 2.00 31.97
C ARG A 305 -6.51 0.63 32.39
N THR A 306 -7.30 -0.43 32.62
CA THR A 306 -6.93 -1.46 33.61
C THR A 306 -7.41 -2.91 33.39
N ASP A 307 -7.80 -3.34 32.20
CA ASP A 307 -8.30 -4.72 32.10
C ASP A 307 -7.13 -5.74 32.05
N GLU A 308 -6.86 -6.34 33.21
CA GLU A 308 -6.12 -7.59 33.42
C GLU A 308 -6.81 -8.76 32.70
N ILE A 309 -6.10 -9.86 32.45
CA ILE A 309 -6.73 -11.05 31.85
C ILE A 309 -7.81 -11.55 32.83
N PRO A 310 -9.08 -11.69 32.43
CA PRO A 310 -10.11 -12.19 33.34
C PRO A 310 -9.77 -13.56 33.91
N ASP A 311 -10.09 -13.83 35.18
CA ASP A 311 -9.78 -15.12 35.83
C ASP A 311 -10.34 -16.31 35.04
N GLU A 312 -11.58 -16.21 34.58
CA GLU A 312 -12.23 -17.22 33.74
C GLU A 312 -11.46 -17.51 32.46
N LEU A 313 -10.84 -16.49 31.86
CA LEU A 313 -10.02 -16.64 30.65
C LEU A 313 -8.65 -17.22 30.99
N TRP A 314 -8.09 -16.81 32.12
CA TRP A 314 -6.84 -17.33 32.63
C TRP A 314 -6.92 -18.83 32.95
N GLU A 315 -8.03 -19.29 33.55
CA GLU A 315 -8.27 -20.71 33.84
C GLU A 315 -8.25 -21.59 32.58
N LEU A 316 -8.63 -21.06 31.43
CA LEU A 316 -8.58 -21.77 30.14
C LEU A 316 -7.17 -21.83 29.55
N ILE A 317 -6.36 -20.79 29.77
CA ILE A 317 -5.04 -20.61 29.15
C ILE A 317 -3.93 -21.22 30.00
N GLN A 318 -4.05 -21.13 31.33
CA GLN A 318 -3.02 -21.58 32.26
C GLN A 318 -2.60 -23.05 32.05
N PRO A 319 -3.51 -24.01 31.79
CA PRO A 319 -3.14 -25.42 31.64
C PRO A 319 -2.28 -25.74 30.41
N VAL A 320 -2.31 -24.87 29.38
CA VAL A 320 -1.58 -25.09 28.13
C VAL A 320 -0.27 -24.31 28.03
N LEU A 321 0.04 -23.53 29.07
CA LEU A 321 1.33 -22.89 29.24
C LEU A 321 2.43 -23.92 29.52
N PRO A 322 3.67 -23.67 29.04
CA PRO A 322 4.78 -24.55 29.35
C PRO A 322 5.01 -24.60 30.86
N ALA A 323 5.20 -25.81 31.39
CA ALA A 323 5.68 -26.00 32.76
C ALA A 323 7.08 -25.35 32.90
N GLY A 324 7.35 -24.73 34.05
CA GLY A 324 8.50 -23.85 34.26
C GLY A 324 9.85 -24.40 33.76
N GLY A 325 10.72 -23.50 33.29
CA GLY A 325 11.98 -23.86 32.63
C GLY A 325 12.90 -24.76 33.47
N HIS A 326 13.25 -25.93 32.94
CA HIS A 326 14.02 -26.96 33.63
C HIS A 326 15.50 -26.62 33.92
N GLN A 327 16.04 -25.50 33.40
CA GLN A 327 17.37 -24.99 33.78
C GLN A 327 17.44 -23.46 33.72
N GLY A 328 17.84 -22.82 34.83
CA GLY A 328 18.08 -21.38 34.94
C GLY A 328 17.23 -20.68 36.00
N ARG A 329 17.28 -19.34 36.01
CA ARG A 329 16.47 -18.50 36.92
C ARG A 329 14.97 -18.78 36.68
N PRO A 330 14.16 -18.96 37.74
CA PRO A 330 12.73 -19.19 37.61
C PRO A 330 12.07 -18.16 36.71
N TRP A 331 11.07 -18.59 35.94
CA TRP A 331 10.31 -17.67 35.12
C TRP A 331 9.51 -16.71 35.99
N ASN A 332 9.37 -15.47 35.52
CA ASN A 332 8.39 -14.54 36.06
C ASN A 332 6.98 -15.11 35.88
N ASP A 333 6.06 -14.59 36.68
CA ASP A 333 4.65 -14.98 36.62
C ASP A 333 4.12 -14.93 35.18
N HIS A 334 3.48 -16.03 34.77
CA HIS A 334 3.05 -16.19 33.38
C HIS A 334 1.90 -15.26 33.03
N ARG A 335 1.00 -14.98 33.99
CA ARG A 335 -0.15 -14.12 33.78
C ARG A 335 0.31 -12.69 33.59
N LEU A 336 1.14 -12.21 34.51
CA LEU A 336 1.74 -10.88 34.44
C LEU A 336 2.56 -10.69 33.15
N THR A 337 3.30 -11.71 32.73
CA THR A 337 4.05 -11.67 31.47
C THR A 337 3.13 -11.58 30.27
N LEU A 338 2.02 -12.33 30.25
CA LEU A 338 1.05 -12.29 29.16
C LEU A 338 0.32 -10.95 29.13
N GLU A 339 -0.07 -10.40 30.29
CA GLU A 339 -0.66 -9.08 30.43
C GLU A 339 0.26 -7.96 29.94
N ALA A 340 1.56 -8.06 30.21
CA ALA A 340 2.56 -7.14 29.71
C ALA A 340 2.66 -7.14 28.17
N ILE A 341 2.60 -8.33 27.56
CA ILE A 341 2.61 -8.50 26.10
C ILE A 341 1.34 -7.89 25.52
N ILE A 342 0.17 -8.22 26.07
CA ILE A 342 -1.12 -7.67 25.66
C ILE A 342 -1.11 -6.14 25.76
N TRP A 343 -0.65 -5.60 26.89
CA TRP A 343 -0.54 -4.15 27.09
C TRP A 343 0.33 -3.49 26.02
N ARG A 344 1.49 -4.09 25.71
CA ARG A 344 2.41 -3.56 24.69
C ARG A 344 1.73 -3.51 23.32
N TYR A 345 1.06 -4.58 22.91
CA TYR A 345 0.40 -4.64 21.60
C TYR A 345 -0.86 -3.77 21.53
N ARG A 346 -1.60 -3.65 22.65
CA ARG A 346 -2.76 -2.76 22.77
C ARG A 346 -2.39 -1.28 22.67
N THR A 347 -1.25 -0.89 23.25
CA THR A 347 -0.82 0.52 23.29
C THR A 347 0.08 0.91 22.13
N GLY A 348 0.68 -0.06 21.43
CA GLY A 348 1.70 0.19 20.40
C GLY A 348 3.03 0.72 20.96
N SER A 349 3.22 0.71 22.27
CA SER A 349 4.42 1.26 22.92
C SER A 349 5.68 0.44 22.59
N PRO A 350 6.86 1.08 22.49
CA PRO A 350 8.13 0.35 22.42
C PRO A 350 8.31 -0.55 23.65
N TRP A 351 8.97 -1.71 23.48
CA TRP A 351 9.23 -2.62 24.61
C TRP A 351 9.96 -1.95 25.77
N ARG A 352 10.84 -0.99 25.48
CA ARG A 352 11.60 -0.24 26.49
C ARG A 352 10.74 0.68 27.37
N ASP A 353 9.54 0.99 26.92
CA ASP A 353 8.60 1.88 27.60
C ASP A 353 7.51 1.08 28.34
N LEU A 354 7.71 -0.23 28.51
CA LEU A 354 6.83 -1.08 29.30
C LEU A 354 6.80 -0.59 30.76
N PRO A 355 5.62 -0.37 31.37
CA PRO A 355 5.51 0.06 32.75
C PRO A 355 6.24 -0.87 33.72
N ASP A 356 6.91 -0.28 34.72
CA ASP A 356 7.77 -1.01 35.66
C ASP A 356 7.05 -2.14 36.42
N HIS A 357 5.72 -2.05 36.59
CA HIS A 357 4.93 -3.09 37.27
C HIS A 357 4.84 -4.41 36.50
N PHE A 358 5.10 -4.42 35.19
CA PHE A 358 5.22 -5.65 34.40
C PHE A 358 6.59 -6.33 34.52
N GLY A 359 7.55 -5.68 35.20
CA GLY A 359 8.91 -6.15 35.35
C GLY A 359 9.80 -5.79 34.15
N ALA A 360 10.99 -6.41 34.10
CA ALA A 360 12.01 -6.09 33.10
C ALA A 360 11.51 -6.43 31.68
N TRP A 361 11.44 -5.43 30.81
CA TRP A 361 10.95 -5.59 29.44
C TRP A 361 11.73 -6.64 28.64
N GLN A 362 13.02 -6.85 28.93
CA GLN A 362 13.83 -7.88 28.26
C GLN A 362 13.27 -9.28 28.55
N SER A 363 12.86 -9.53 29.79
CA SER A 363 12.28 -10.83 30.19
C SER A 363 10.92 -11.07 29.54
N VAL A 364 10.10 -10.02 29.42
CA VAL A 364 8.80 -10.08 28.73
C VAL A 364 8.99 -10.32 27.24
N TRP A 365 9.90 -9.58 26.59
CA TRP A 365 10.21 -9.74 25.17
C TRP A 365 10.78 -11.13 24.85
N GLU A 366 11.72 -11.64 25.65
CA GLU A 366 12.28 -12.98 25.47
C GLU A 366 11.20 -14.06 25.62
N ARG A 367 10.23 -13.86 26.53
CA ARG A 367 9.09 -14.77 26.70
C ARG A 367 8.19 -14.74 25.48
N HIS A 368 7.85 -13.54 25.02
CA HIS A 368 7.02 -13.34 23.85
C HIS A 368 7.64 -14.03 22.62
N ARG A 369 8.91 -13.75 22.32
CA ARG A 369 9.63 -14.36 21.20
C ARG A 369 9.59 -15.89 21.28
N ARG A 370 9.85 -16.45 22.47
CA ARG A 370 9.82 -17.90 22.66
C ARG A 370 8.44 -18.51 22.41
N TRP A 371 7.37 -17.88 22.92
CA TRP A 371 6.00 -18.38 22.76
C TRP A 371 5.48 -18.26 21.33
N SER A 372 6.00 -17.29 20.57
CA SER A 372 5.81 -17.18 19.13
C SER A 372 6.46 -18.35 18.40
N ASP A 373 7.69 -18.71 18.76
CA ASP A 373 8.46 -19.74 18.06
C ASP A 373 8.02 -21.19 18.40
N ASP A 374 7.60 -21.46 19.66
CA ASP A 374 7.34 -22.81 20.17
C ASP A 374 5.86 -23.25 20.10
N GLY A 375 5.03 -22.44 19.45
CA GLY A 375 3.60 -22.69 19.28
C GLY A 375 2.78 -22.58 20.58
N THR A 376 3.32 -21.98 21.65
CA THR A 376 2.57 -21.74 22.88
C THR A 376 1.30 -20.94 22.61
N TYR A 377 1.35 -19.87 21.82
CA TYR A 377 0.14 -19.11 21.48
C TYR A 377 -0.90 -19.96 20.76
N VAL A 378 -0.48 -20.83 19.84
CA VAL A 378 -1.40 -21.74 19.12
C VAL A 378 -2.15 -22.65 20.09
N ARG A 379 -1.48 -23.15 21.13
CA ARG A 379 -2.13 -23.98 22.17
C ARG A 379 -3.11 -23.16 23.02
N MET A 380 -2.78 -21.92 23.37
CA MET A 380 -3.70 -21.00 24.07
C MET A 380 -4.99 -20.77 23.27
N PHE A 381 -4.84 -20.45 21.99
CA PHE A 381 -5.96 -20.26 21.08
C PHE A 381 -6.83 -21.51 20.96
N ALA A 382 -6.20 -22.68 20.81
CA ALA A 382 -6.93 -23.94 20.72
C ALA A 382 -7.72 -24.24 22.01
N ALA A 383 -7.16 -23.97 23.18
CA ALA A 383 -7.82 -24.20 24.47
C ALA A 383 -9.08 -23.33 24.64
N VAL A 384 -8.97 -22.04 24.33
CA VAL A 384 -10.09 -21.10 24.47
C VAL A 384 -11.17 -21.38 23.45
N ARG A 385 -10.80 -21.64 22.19
CA ARG A 385 -11.76 -22.00 21.13
C ARG A 385 -12.53 -23.29 21.45
N ALA A 386 -11.90 -24.25 22.13
CA ALA A 386 -12.55 -25.49 22.52
C ALA A 386 -13.53 -25.32 23.69
N ALA A 387 -13.24 -24.40 24.62
CA ALA A 387 -14.01 -24.25 25.86
C ALA A 387 -15.05 -23.11 25.83
N ALA A 388 -14.81 -22.07 25.03
CA ALA A 388 -15.64 -20.88 24.93
C ALA A 388 -15.57 -20.31 23.50
N PRO A 389 -16.17 -20.98 22.50
CA PRO A 389 -16.11 -20.57 21.09
C PRO A 389 -16.65 -19.14 20.86
N GLU A 390 -17.57 -18.67 21.69
CA GLU A 390 -18.07 -17.30 21.70
C GLU A 390 -17.05 -16.25 22.20
N ARG A 391 -16.02 -16.67 22.93
CA ARG A 391 -14.91 -15.82 23.39
C ARG A 391 -13.66 -15.92 22.50
N ASP A 392 -13.70 -16.71 21.43
CA ASP A 392 -12.62 -16.85 20.45
C ASP A 392 -12.22 -15.49 19.84
N GLU A 393 -13.21 -14.63 19.57
CA GLU A 393 -12.97 -13.28 19.05
C GLU A 393 -12.24 -12.37 20.05
N GLN A 394 -12.61 -12.43 21.34
CA GLN A 394 -11.94 -11.69 22.40
C GLN A 394 -10.49 -12.13 22.54
N LEU A 395 -10.20 -13.42 22.41
CA LEU A 395 -8.84 -13.93 22.46
C LEU A 395 -8.01 -13.58 21.23
N ARG A 396 -8.60 -13.64 20.02
CA ARG A 396 -7.94 -13.17 18.79
C ARG A 396 -7.57 -11.71 18.89
N ASN A 397 -8.42 -10.89 19.51
CA ASN A 397 -8.13 -9.47 19.76
C ASN A 397 -7.05 -9.26 20.85
N LEU A 398 -6.94 -10.16 21.83
CA LEU A 398 -5.94 -10.10 22.91
C LEU A 398 -4.56 -10.62 22.50
N LEU A 399 -4.51 -11.73 21.75
CA LEU A 399 -3.33 -12.55 21.47
C LEU A 399 -2.95 -12.60 19.99
N SER A 400 -3.54 -11.76 19.13
CA SER A 400 -3.00 -11.49 17.79
C SER A 400 -1.62 -10.85 17.96
N VAL A 401 -0.64 -11.72 18.13
CA VAL A 401 0.76 -11.37 18.23
C VAL A 401 1.42 -11.98 17.01
N ASP A 402 1.48 -11.19 15.94
CA ASP A 402 2.13 -11.56 14.71
C ASP A 402 3.61 -11.87 15.00
N SER A 403 4.00 -13.13 14.77
CA SER A 403 5.38 -13.61 14.62
C SER A 403 5.86 -13.41 13.19
#